data_AF-A0A7Y3A2S3-F1
#
_entry.id   AF-A0A7Y3A2S3-F1
#
_cell.length_a   1.000
_cell.length_b   1.000
_cell.length_c   1.000
_cell.angle_alpha   90.00
_cell.angle_beta   90.00
_cell.angle_gamma   90.00
#
_symmetry.space_group_name_H-M   'P 1'
#
loop_
_entity.id
_entity.type
_entity.pdbx_description
1 polymer ?
#
loop_
_entity_poly.entity_id
_entity_poly.type
_entity_poly.pdbx_seq_one_letter_code
_entity_poly.pdbx_strand_id
1 'polypeptide(L)'
;ADNLINKNAPKFIKFALGENVKQSNWQSFGRFPQSRMGVEQLYVDYFTRAKEYDAMKKSGKPYRKDIEMDVLAEILNKERFISCHSYVQSEINMLMKVAEQFNFNINTFTHILEGYKVADKMAEHGVGGSTFSDWWAYKFEVNDAIPYNAAIMHNAGVVTAINSDDGEMSRRLNQEAAKSVKYGGVSEEDAWKFVTLNPAKLLHIDDRVGSLKVGKDADVVLWSGHPMSIYTKAERTIIEGVTYFELQEDKRLRETIKRDKSKLIAMMLEEKNKGMKTQPVKKRDKQHLHCDSMDFNN
;
A
#
# COMPACT_ATOMS: atom_id res chain seq x y z
N ALA A 1 -19.13 0.05 8.29
CA ALA A 1 -17.66 0.24 8.27
C ALA A 1 -17.23 1.39 9.18
N ASP A 2 -18.16 2.16 9.73
CA ASP A 2 -17.90 3.36 10.52
C ASP A 2 -17.00 3.12 11.75
N ASN A 3 -17.04 1.92 12.33
CA ASN A 3 -16.18 1.51 13.45
C ASN A 3 -14.76 1.05 13.02
N LEU A 4 -14.45 1.03 11.72
CA LEU A 4 -13.13 0.68 11.17
C LEU A 4 -12.37 1.91 10.63
N ILE A 5 -12.96 3.11 10.72
CA ILE A 5 -12.36 4.36 10.24
C ILE A 5 -11.66 5.02 11.42
N ASN A 6 -10.33 5.11 11.36
CA ASN A 6 -9.56 5.92 12.29
C ASN A 6 -9.77 7.40 11.98
N LYS A 7 -10.61 8.07 12.79
CA LYS A 7 -10.94 9.51 12.61
C LYS A 7 -9.76 10.44 12.81
N ASN A 8 -8.71 9.99 13.51
CA ASN A 8 -7.51 10.77 13.78
C ASN A 8 -6.35 10.41 12.84
N ALA A 9 -6.60 9.59 11.80
CA ALA A 9 -5.56 9.25 10.85
C ALA A 9 -5.11 10.51 10.07
N PRO A 10 -3.80 10.74 9.93
CA PRO A 10 -3.30 11.81 9.09
C PRO A 10 -3.82 11.67 7.66
N LYS A 11 -3.97 12.80 6.97
CA LYS A 11 -4.48 12.83 5.59
C LYS A 11 -3.37 12.38 4.64
N PHE A 12 -3.69 11.43 3.77
CA PHE A 12 -2.80 11.00 2.68
C PHE A 12 -3.42 11.27 1.31
N ILE A 13 -2.59 11.32 0.28
CA ILE A 13 -2.99 11.28 -1.13
C ILE A 13 -2.07 10.38 -1.93
N LYS A 14 -2.66 9.62 -2.85
CA LYS A 14 -1.92 8.74 -3.76
C LYS A 14 -1.53 9.50 -5.01
N PHE A 15 -0.23 9.59 -5.27
CA PHE A 15 0.33 9.98 -6.55
C PHE A 15 0.85 8.74 -7.30
N ALA A 16 1.12 8.90 -8.60
CA ALA A 16 1.71 7.85 -9.40
C ALA A 16 2.67 8.42 -10.45
N LEU A 17 3.73 7.66 -10.70
CA LEU A 17 4.74 7.85 -11.73
C LEU A 17 4.81 6.58 -12.60
N GLY A 18 5.62 6.60 -13.65
CA GLY A 18 5.93 5.42 -14.45
C GLY A 18 5.09 5.24 -15.70
N GLU A 19 5.15 4.02 -16.23
CA GLU A 19 4.50 3.62 -17.47
C GLU A 19 2.98 3.74 -17.42
N ASN A 20 2.39 3.55 -16.24
CA ASN A 20 0.94 3.56 -16.02
C ASN A 20 0.33 4.95 -16.26
N VAL A 21 0.92 6.00 -15.69
CA VAL A 21 0.36 7.36 -15.77
C VAL A 21 0.52 7.99 -17.15
N LYS A 22 1.57 7.60 -17.89
CA LYS A 22 1.73 7.98 -19.30
C LYS A 22 1.01 7.03 -20.28
N GLN A 23 0.23 6.08 -19.75
CA GLN A 23 -0.62 5.16 -20.51
C GLN A 23 0.12 4.36 -21.60
N SER A 24 1.35 3.93 -21.31
CA SER A 24 2.25 3.29 -22.30
C SER A 24 1.67 2.06 -23.00
N ASN A 25 0.70 1.40 -22.35
CA ASN A 25 0.08 0.17 -22.84
C ASN A 25 -1.28 0.42 -23.51
N TRP A 26 -1.71 1.67 -23.66
CA TRP A 26 -3.07 2.03 -24.12
C TRP A 26 -2.99 2.72 -25.49
N GLN A 27 -3.97 2.45 -26.36
CA GLN A 27 -4.09 3.09 -27.68
C GLN A 27 -4.82 4.46 -27.61
N SER A 28 -4.60 5.23 -26.55
CA SER A 28 -5.26 6.54 -26.35
C SER A 28 -4.21 7.62 -26.12
N PHE A 29 -4.12 8.57 -27.06
CA PHE A 29 -3.10 9.62 -27.09
C PHE A 29 -3.67 11.03 -26.84
N GLY A 30 -4.97 11.14 -26.57
CA GLY A 30 -5.66 12.43 -26.44
C GLY A 30 -5.58 13.08 -25.05
N ARG A 31 -5.06 12.37 -24.05
CA ARG A 31 -5.01 12.83 -22.65
C ARG A 31 -3.57 13.12 -22.23
N PHE A 32 -3.33 14.32 -21.71
CA PHE A 32 -2.06 14.66 -21.06
C PHE A 32 -2.01 14.04 -19.64
N PRO A 33 -0.85 13.50 -19.17
CA PRO A 33 0.45 13.42 -19.83
C PRO A 33 0.68 12.12 -20.63
N GLN A 34 1.50 12.18 -21.68
CA GLN A 34 1.90 11.04 -22.54
C GLN A 34 3.41 10.73 -22.47
N SER A 35 4.15 11.45 -21.62
CA SER A 35 5.60 11.29 -21.45
C SER A 35 5.99 11.56 -20.01
N ARG A 36 7.18 11.09 -19.60
CA ARG A 36 7.73 11.37 -18.25
C ARG A 36 7.95 12.87 -18.01
N MET A 37 8.38 13.60 -19.05
CA MET A 37 8.48 15.07 -18.99
C MET A 37 7.10 15.72 -18.83
N GLY A 38 6.07 15.17 -19.46
CA GLY A 38 4.69 15.64 -19.26
C GLY A 38 4.19 15.39 -17.84
N VAL A 39 4.58 14.29 -17.21
CA VAL A 39 4.26 14.00 -15.80
C VAL A 39 4.91 15.03 -14.87
N GLU A 40 6.18 15.35 -15.07
CA GLU A 40 6.86 16.42 -14.34
C GLU A 40 6.14 17.76 -14.51
N GLN A 41 5.86 18.15 -15.76
CA GLN A 41 5.18 19.39 -16.06
C GLN A 41 3.77 19.46 -15.45
N LEU A 42 3.06 18.33 -15.37
CA LEU A 42 1.76 18.26 -14.69
C LEU A 42 1.90 18.62 -13.22
N TYR A 43 2.88 18.04 -12.50
CA TYR A 43 3.08 18.38 -11.09
C TYR A 43 3.48 19.85 -10.91
N VAL A 44 4.40 20.36 -11.73
CA VAL A 44 4.84 21.76 -11.65
C VAL A 44 3.68 22.73 -11.91
N ASP A 45 2.85 22.48 -12.94
CA ASP A 45 1.68 23.32 -13.24
C ASP A 45 0.68 23.34 -12.08
N TYR A 46 0.30 22.16 -11.59
CA TYR A 46 -0.73 22.04 -10.55
C TYR A 46 -0.27 22.61 -9.20
N PHE A 47 0.99 22.42 -8.82
CA PHE A 47 1.51 23.03 -7.59
C PHE A 47 1.72 24.55 -7.72
N THR A 48 2.02 25.06 -8.93
CA THR A 48 2.05 26.50 -9.19
C THR A 48 0.65 27.11 -9.00
N ARG A 49 -0.37 26.49 -9.61
CA ARG A 49 -1.77 26.91 -9.45
C ARG A 49 -2.24 26.82 -8.00
N ALA A 50 -1.88 25.74 -7.31
CA ALA A 50 -2.23 25.56 -5.89
C ALA A 50 -1.57 26.62 -5.00
N LYS A 51 -0.33 27.05 -5.30
CA LYS A 51 0.36 28.11 -4.57
C LYS A 51 -0.33 29.47 -4.75
N GLU A 52 -0.73 29.81 -5.97
CA GLU A 52 -1.49 31.04 -6.25
C GLU A 52 -2.87 31.01 -5.57
N TYR A 53 -3.53 29.85 -5.63
CA TYR A 53 -4.81 29.60 -4.98
C TYR A 53 -4.72 29.76 -3.46
N ASP A 54 -3.72 29.14 -2.82
CA ASP A 54 -3.50 29.22 -1.38
C ASP A 54 -3.18 30.66 -0.92
N ALA A 55 -2.40 31.41 -1.72
CA ALA A 55 -2.14 32.82 -1.48
C ALA A 55 -3.42 33.67 -1.54
N MET A 56 -4.29 33.42 -2.53
CA MET A 56 -5.58 34.11 -2.63
C MET A 56 -6.50 33.76 -1.46
N LYS A 57 -6.59 32.48 -1.10
CA LYS A 57 -7.38 31.99 0.05
C LYS A 57 -6.93 32.64 1.37
N LYS A 58 -5.62 32.76 1.59
CA LYS A 58 -5.05 33.40 2.78
C LYS A 58 -5.18 34.94 2.78
N SER A 59 -5.42 35.57 1.62
CA SER A 59 -5.56 37.03 1.50
C SER A 59 -6.87 37.59 2.08
N GLY A 60 -7.87 36.73 2.34
CA GLY A 60 -9.21 37.15 2.79
C GLY A 60 -10.10 37.76 1.71
N LYS A 61 -9.61 37.87 0.47
CA LYS A 61 -10.43 38.32 -0.67
C LYS A 61 -11.41 37.23 -1.10
N PRO A 62 -12.56 37.60 -1.71
CA PRO A 62 -13.44 36.62 -2.35
C PRO A 62 -12.67 35.81 -3.40
N TYR A 63 -12.78 34.49 -3.34
CA TYR A 63 -12.17 33.57 -4.28
C TYR A 63 -13.16 32.47 -4.67
N ARG A 64 -12.97 31.89 -5.87
CA ARG A 64 -13.75 30.73 -6.30
C ARG A 64 -13.20 29.48 -5.62
N LYS A 65 -14.04 28.75 -4.89
CA LYS A 65 -13.63 27.48 -4.29
C LYS A 65 -13.33 26.42 -5.36
N ASP A 66 -12.22 25.71 -5.20
CA ASP A 66 -11.78 24.63 -6.07
C ASP A 66 -11.25 23.51 -5.16
N ILE A 67 -11.91 22.36 -5.22
CA ILE A 67 -11.66 21.23 -4.32
C ILE A 67 -10.28 20.61 -4.61
N GLU A 68 -9.86 20.59 -5.86
CA GLU A 68 -8.57 20.05 -6.25
C GLU A 68 -7.44 20.94 -5.74
N MET A 69 -7.58 22.26 -5.92
CA MET A 69 -6.60 23.22 -5.40
C MET A 69 -6.59 23.26 -3.87
N ASP A 70 -7.73 23.09 -3.20
CA ASP A 70 -7.79 22.95 -1.74
C ASP A 70 -6.92 21.77 -1.27
N VAL A 71 -7.02 20.60 -1.92
CA VAL A 71 -6.25 19.41 -1.57
C VAL A 71 -4.75 19.58 -1.84
N LEU A 72 -4.37 20.22 -2.95
CA LEU A 72 -2.96 20.51 -3.24
C LEU A 72 -2.40 21.58 -2.30
N ALA A 73 -3.20 22.57 -1.90
CA ALA A 73 -2.82 23.55 -0.90
C ALA A 73 -2.58 22.90 0.47
N GLU A 74 -3.36 21.89 0.87
CA GLU A 74 -3.08 21.11 2.09
C GLU A 74 -1.68 20.45 2.04
N ILE A 75 -1.23 19.99 0.88
CA ILE A 75 0.14 19.44 0.71
C ILE A 75 1.19 20.54 0.88
N LEU A 76 1.01 21.69 0.21
CA LEU A 76 1.92 22.84 0.33
C LEU A 76 2.04 23.34 1.78
N ASN A 77 0.94 23.22 2.55
CA ASN A 77 0.87 23.57 3.96
C ASN A 77 1.30 22.43 4.91
N LYS A 78 1.75 21.28 4.38
CA LYS A 78 2.20 20.10 5.15
C LYS A 78 1.11 19.48 6.03
N GLU A 79 -0.15 19.63 5.62
CA GLU A 79 -1.34 19.07 6.28
C GLU A 79 -1.80 17.73 5.66
N ARG A 80 -1.25 17.38 4.49
CA ARG A 80 -1.52 16.14 3.76
C ARG A 80 -0.24 15.54 3.20
N PHE A 81 -0.06 14.24 3.42
CA PHE A 81 1.15 13.50 3.04
C PHE A 81 0.99 12.77 1.71
N ILE A 82 2.06 12.73 0.91
CA ILE A 82 2.07 12.06 -0.40
C ILE A 82 2.62 10.64 -0.26
N SER A 83 1.82 9.66 -0.67
CA SER A 83 2.28 8.32 -0.99
C SER A 83 2.31 8.18 -2.52
N CYS A 84 3.47 7.90 -3.11
CA CYS A 84 3.65 7.96 -4.55
C CYS A 84 4.10 6.62 -5.13
N HIS A 85 3.30 6.05 -6.03
CA HIS A 85 3.72 4.89 -6.83
C HIS A 85 4.90 5.26 -7.72
N SER A 86 5.99 4.50 -7.64
CA SER A 86 7.19 4.73 -8.44
C SER A 86 7.97 3.44 -8.67
N TYR A 87 8.79 3.38 -9.72
CA TYR A 87 9.72 2.28 -9.95
C TYR A 87 11.12 2.77 -10.27
N VAL A 88 11.25 3.63 -11.28
CA VAL A 88 12.53 4.03 -11.87
C VAL A 88 13.15 5.23 -11.16
N GLN A 89 14.47 5.18 -10.97
CA GLN A 89 15.29 6.19 -10.30
C GLN A 89 15.09 7.62 -10.83
N SER A 90 14.89 7.76 -12.14
CA SER A 90 14.79 9.07 -12.80
C SER A 90 13.52 9.81 -12.37
N GLU A 91 12.42 9.08 -12.21
CA GLU A 91 11.14 9.64 -11.79
C GLU A 91 11.10 9.87 -10.28
N ILE A 92 11.70 8.97 -9.50
CA ILE A 92 11.88 9.17 -8.05
C ILE A 92 12.65 10.46 -7.78
N ASN A 93 13.80 10.62 -8.45
CA ASN A 93 14.65 11.81 -8.34
C ASN A 93 13.94 13.07 -8.85
N MET A 94 13.19 12.99 -9.95
CA MET A 94 12.40 14.11 -10.47
C MET A 94 11.37 14.58 -9.43
N LEU A 95 10.57 13.67 -8.86
CA LEU A 95 9.50 14.09 -7.95
C LEU A 95 10.06 14.65 -6.63
N MET A 96 11.19 14.13 -6.13
CA MET A 96 11.87 14.74 -4.97
C MET A 96 12.29 16.19 -5.26
N LYS A 97 12.87 16.46 -6.44
CA LYS A 97 13.25 17.82 -6.85
C LYS A 97 12.05 18.76 -7.03
N VAL A 98 10.94 18.25 -7.58
CA VAL A 98 9.69 19.03 -7.66
C VAL A 98 9.19 19.36 -6.26
N ALA A 99 9.18 18.40 -5.33
CA ALA A 99 8.76 18.64 -3.96
C ALA A 99 9.63 19.71 -3.27
N GLU A 100 10.95 19.63 -3.45
CA GLU A 100 11.92 20.64 -2.96
C GLU A 100 11.66 22.03 -3.54
N GLN A 101 11.37 22.14 -4.85
CA GLN A 101 11.03 23.40 -5.51
C GLN A 101 9.82 24.10 -4.87
N PHE A 102 8.86 23.34 -4.36
CA PHE A 102 7.65 23.85 -3.71
C PHE A 102 7.70 23.78 -2.17
N ASN A 103 8.88 23.47 -1.60
CA ASN A 103 9.14 23.46 -0.16
C ASN A 103 8.26 22.47 0.65
N PHE A 104 8.02 21.29 0.09
CA PHE A 104 7.43 20.15 0.79
C PHE A 104 8.24 18.87 0.56
N ASN A 105 7.93 17.81 1.30
CA ASN A 105 8.62 16.53 1.18
C ASN A 105 7.63 15.44 0.76
N ILE A 106 8.11 14.49 -0.03
CA ILE A 106 7.38 13.25 -0.30
C ILE A 106 7.46 12.37 0.95
N ASN A 107 6.33 11.81 1.39
CA ASN A 107 6.31 10.99 2.59
C ASN A 107 6.80 9.57 2.30
N THR A 108 6.29 8.95 1.23
CA THR A 108 6.66 7.58 0.88
C THR A 108 6.58 7.35 -0.61
N PHE A 109 7.60 6.71 -1.16
CA PHE A 109 7.51 6.08 -2.47
C PHE A 109 7.11 4.61 -2.31
N THR A 110 6.07 4.18 -3.03
CA THR A 110 5.59 2.79 -3.04
C THR A 110 6.11 2.05 -4.27
N HIS A 111 6.30 0.74 -4.10
CA HIS A 111 6.96 -0.20 -5.00
C HIS A 111 8.46 0.05 -5.15
N ILE A 112 8.85 1.25 -5.56
CA ILE A 112 10.19 1.85 -5.52
C ILE A 112 11.35 0.87 -5.83
N LEU A 113 11.20 0.08 -6.89
CA LEU A 113 12.11 -1.04 -7.17
C LEU A 113 13.55 -0.61 -7.53
N GLU A 114 13.76 0.64 -7.95
CA GLU A 114 15.08 1.25 -8.11
C GLU A 114 15.48 2.22 -6.99
N GLY A 115 14.80 2.17 -5.83
CA GLY A 115 15.11 3.01 -4.67
C GLY A 115 16.57 2.91 -4.23
N TYR A 116 17.16 1.72 -4.33
CA TYR A 116 18.59 1.47 -4.06
C TYR A 116 19.55 2.34 -4.85
N LYS A 117 19.16 2.80 -6.06
CA LYS A 117 20.01 3.66 -6.89
C LYS A 117 20.01 5.13 -6.42
N VAL A 118 19.04 5.52 -5.59
CA VAL A 118 18.82 6.90 -5.11
C VAL A 118 18.65 6.97 -3.59
N ALA A 119 19.06 5.93 -2.87
CA ALA A 119 18.85 5.81 -1.43
C ALA A 119 19.54 6.94 -0.63
N ASP A 120 20.71 7.40 -1.12
CA ASP A 120 21.42 8.57 -0.60
C ASP A 120 20.54 9.83 -0.62
N LYS A 121 19.93 10.11 -1.78
CA LYS A 121 19.06 11.28 -1.99
C LYS A 121 17.75 11.14 -1.23
N MET A 122 17.23 9.93 -1.13
CA MET A 122 16.03 9.66 -0.33
C MET A 122 16.25 9.96 1.15
N ALA A 123 17.41 9.56 1.69
CA ALA A 123 17.78 9.84 3.07
C ALA A 123 17.95 11.35 3.32
N GLU A 124 18.58 12.08 2.39
CA GLU A 124 18.70 13.54 2.46
C GLU A 124 17.34 14.25 2.38
N HIS A 125 16.47 13.81 1.48
CA HIS A 125 15.11 14.33 1.32
C HIS A 125 14.19 13.98 2.52
N GLY A 126 14.50 12.90 3.25
CA GLY A 126 13.68 12.40 4.35
C GLY A 126 12.44 11.62 3.91
N VAL A 127 12.42 11.10 2.67
CA VAL A 127 11.32 10.25 2.17
C VAL A 127 11.54 8.79 2.57
N GLY A 128 10.45 8.10 2.92
CA GLY A 128 10.47 6.65 3.13
C GLY A 128 10.28 5.81 1.87
N GLY A 129 10.67 4.53 1.94
CA GLY A 129 10.49 3.58 0.85
C GLY A 129 9.64 2.39 1.27
N SER A 130 8.58 2.09 0.52
CA SER A 130 7.79 0.86 0.66
C SER A 130 7.97 0.01 -0.59
N THR A 131 8.82 -1.01 -0.53
CA THR A 131 9.21 -1.83 -1.68
C THR A 131 8.63 -3.23 -1.65
N PHE A 132 8.67 -3.92 -2.78
CA PHE A 132 8.54 -5.37 -2.82
C PHE A 132 9.85 -6.05 -2.47
N SER A 133 9.77 -7.28 -1.96
CA SER A 133 10.94 -8.08 -1.62
C SER A 133 11.51 -8.82 -2.85
N ASP A 134 10.63 -9.38 -3.69
CA ASP A 134 10.98 -10.18 -4.87
C ASP A 134 9.96 -10.12 -6.04
N TRP A 135 9.00 -9.20 -6.00
CA TRP A 135 7.99 -9.07 -7.06
C TRP A 135 8.40 -8.04 -8.13
N TRP A 136 8.91 -8.51 -9.27
CA TRP A 136 9.32 -7.68 -10.42
C TRP A 136 9.34 -8.48 -11.75
N ALA A 137 9.98 -7.92 -12.79
CA ALA A 137 10.11 -8.49 -14.15
C ALA A 137 8.80 -8.72 -14.93
N TYR A 138 7.71 -8.05 -14.55
CA TYR A 138 6.43 -8.08 -15.28
C TYR A 138 6.21 -6.85 -16.19
N LYS A 139 7.06 -5.83 -16.09
CA LYS A 139 7.08 -4.60 -16.92
C LYS A 139 8.52 -4.19 -17.21
N PHE A 140 8.71 -3.32 -18.19
CA PHE A 140 10.05 -2.84 -18.53
C PHE A 140 10.64 -1.94 -17.42
N GLU A 141 9.82 -1.08 -16.82
CA GLU A 141 10.23 -0.21 -15.69
C GLU A 141 10.69 -0.93 -14.41
N VAL A 142 10.52 -2.26 -14.33
CA VAL A 142 10.89 -3.08 -13.17
C VAL A 142 12.00 -4.10 -13.49
N ASN A 143 12.69 -3.93 -14.62
CA ASN A 143 13.68 -4.90 -15.09
C ASN A 143 14.97 -4.90 -14.26
N ASP A 144 15.35 -3.76 -13.69
CA ASP A 144 16.56 -3.58 -12.88
C ASP A 144 16.31 -3.78 -11.37
N ALA A 145 15.16 -4.35 -11.01
CA ALA A 145 14.81 -4.64 -9.64
C ALA A 145 15.69 -5.77 -9.09
N ILE A 146 16.11 -5.62 -7.82
CA ILE A 146 16.98 -6.58 -7.13
C ILE A 146 16.45 -6.89 -5.73
N PRO A 147 16.67 -8.10 -5.18
CA PRO A 147 16.18 -8.46 -3.85
C PRO A 147 16.87 -7.68 -2.72
N TYR A 148 17.98 -7.02 -3.03
CA TYR A 148 18.76 -6.21 -2.10
C TYR A 148 18.21 -4.79 -1.91
N ASN A 149 17.17 -4.40 -2.66
CA ASN A 149 16.65 -3.02 -2.67
C ASN A 149 16.34 -2.50 -1.26
N ALA A 150 15.55 -3.27 -0.50
CA ALA A 150 15.18 -2.91 0.86
C ALA A 150 16.39 -2.77 1.80
N ALA A 151 17.36 -3.68 1.68
CA ALA A 151 18.56 -3.68 2.51
C ALA A 151 19.46 -2.48 2.21
N ILE A 152 19.64 -2.12 0.94
CA ILE A 152 20.44 -0.97 0.53
C ILE A 152 19.79 0.33 1.02
N MET A 153 18.46 0.48 0.85
CA MET A 153 17.74 1.64 1.35
C MET A 153 17.84 1.76 2.87
N HIS A 154 17.60 0.67 3.60
CA HIS A 154 17.75 0.62 5.06
C HIS A 154 19.15 1.02 5.52
N ASN A 155 20.20 0.46 4.89
CA ASN A 155 21.59 0.76 5.24
C ASN A 155 21.98 2.21 4.93
N ALA A 156 21.31 2.86 3.98
CA ALA A 156 21.47 4.28 3.68
C ALA A 156 20.71 5.20 4.66
N GLY A 157 19.96 4.64 5.61
CA GLY A 157 19.18 5.39 6.61
C GLY A 157 17.74 5.71 6.20
N VAL A 158 17.24 5.15 5.09
CA VAL A 158 15.86 5.33 4.65
C VAL A 158 14.92 4.46 5.49
N VAL A 159 13.82 5.04 5.99
CA VAL A 159 12.75 4.26 6.64
C VAL A 159 12.11 3.36 5.60
N THR A 160 12.43 2.06 5.70
CA THR A 160 12.12 1.08 4.66
C THR A 160 11.07 0.09 5.12
N ALA A 161 10.03 -0.11 4.33
CA ALA A 161 8.96 -1.06 4.56
C ALA A 161 8.81 -2.04 3.38
N ILE A 162 8.22 -3.19 3.66
CA ILE A 162 7.81 -4.14 2.64
C ILE A 162 6.29 -4.14 2.52
N ASN A 163 5.78 -3.96 1.31
CA ASN A 163 4.36 -4.15 0.98
C ASN A 163 4.18 -5.33 0.03
N SER A 164 2.93 -5.80 -0.11
CA SER A 164 2.61 -6.91 -1.02
C SER A 164 1.81 -6.49 -2.25
N ASP A 165 1.04 -5.40 -2.19
CA ASP A 165 0.06 -5.00 -3.21
C ASP A 165 -0.91 -6.11 -3.67
N ASP A 166 -1.03 -7.16 -2.84
CA ASP A 166 -1.84 -8.34 -3.07
C ASP A 166 -2.46 -8.81 -1.74
N GLY A 167 -3.76 -9.13 -1.81
CA GLY A 167 -4.56 -9.51 -0.64
C GLY A 167 -4.12 -10.83 -0.01
N GLU A 168 -3.67 -11.81 -0.80
CA GLU A 168 -3.22 -13.09 -0.26
C GLU A 168 -1.79 -13.00 0.29
N MET A 169 -0.89 -12.34 -0.43
CA MET A 169 0.49 -12.12 0.00
C MET A 169 0.59 -11.18 1.21
N SER A 170 -0.39 -10.28 1.40
CA SER A 170 -0.47 -9.44 2.62
C SER A 170 -0.49 -10.28 3.91
N ARG A 171 -1.03 -11.50 3.83
CA ARG A 171 -1.12 -12.45 4.95
C ARG A 171 0.20 -13.19 5.23
N ARG A 172 1.21 -12.96 4.39
CA ARG A 172 2.51 -13.62 4.38
C ARG A 172 3.68 -12.62 4.42
N LEU A 173 3.43 -11.37 4.81
CA LEU A 173 4.48 -10.34 4.94
C LEU A 173 5.62 -10.76 5.87
N ASN A 174 5.37 -11.65 6.84
CA ASN A 174 6.43 -12.27 7.65
C ASN A 174 7.47 -13.05 6.82
N GLN A 175 7.04 -13.70 5.73
CA GLN A 175 7.93 -14.38 4.79
C GLN A 175 8.64 -13.37 3.88
N GLU A 176 7.95 -12.29 3.51
CA GLU A 176 8.54 -11.19 2.73
C GLU A 176 9.67 -10.49 3.50
N ALA A 177 9.51 -10.27 4.81
CA ALA A 177 10.56 -9.77 5.69
C ALA A 177 11.77 -10.71 5.75
N ALA A 178 11.53 -12.03 5.82
CA ALA A 178 12.59 -13.04 5.88
C ALA A 178 13.53 -12.99 4.67
N LYS A 179 13.01 -12.59 3.49
CA LYS A 179 13.82 -12.44 2.27
C LYS A 179 14.88 -11.34 2.42
N SER A 180 14.61 -10.27 3.17
CA SER A 180 15.61 -9.22 3.44
C SER A 180 16.78 -9.73 4.29
N VAL A 181 16.53 -10.69 5.19
CA VAL A 181 17.61 -11.41 5.90
C VAL A 181 18.40 -12.28 4.94
N LYS A 182 17.71 -13.07 4.11
CA LYS A 182 18.32 -14.03 3.18
C LYS A 182 19.22 -13.36 2.13
N TYR A 183 18.73 -12.30 1.49
CA TYR A 183 19.44 -11.63 0.42
C TYR A 183 20.33 -10.51 0.96
N GLY A 184 19.76 -9.60 1.75
CA GLY A 184 20.45 -8.37 2.17
C GLY A 184 21.31 -8.48 3.42
N GLY A 185 21.31 -9.60 4.13
CA GLY A 185 22.02 -9.75 5.40
C GLY A 185 21.51 -8.83 6.50
N VAL A 186 20.28 -8.32 6.37
CA VAL A 186 19.64 -7.48 7.39
C VAL A 186 19.41 -8.31 8.65
N SER A 187 19.59 -7.71 9.83
CA SER A 187 19.30 -8.38 11.10
C SER A 187 17.84 -8.81 11.16
N GLU A 188 17.55 -9.91 11.87
CA GLU A 188 16.16 -10.37 12.01
C GLU A 188 15.24 -9.33 12.65
N GLU A 189 15.77 -8.56 13.61
CA GLU A 189 15.03 -7.47 14.26
C GLU A 189 14.67 -6.36 13.27
N ASP A 190 15.62 -5.92 12.44
CA ASP A 190 15.38 -4.87 11.46
C ASP A 190 14.49 -5.34 10.31
N ALA A 191 14.68 -6.58 9.85
CA ALA A 191 13.80 -7.19 8.87
C ALA A 191 12.34 -7.25 9.39
N TRP A 192 12.15 -7.56 10.67
CA TRP A 192 10.81 -7.54 11.26
C TRP A 192 10.19 -6.14 11.31
N LYS A 193 11.00 -5.10 11.53
CA LYS A 193 10.54 -3.70 11.47
C LYS A 193 10.01 -3.33 10.09
N PHE A 194 10.49 -3.93 9.01
CA PHE A 194 10.02 -3.63 7.65
C PHE A 194 8.53 -3.94 7.43
N VAL A 195 7.95 -4.82 8.24
CA VAL A 195 6.53 -5.22 8.15
C VAL A 195 5.73 -4.87 9.40
N THR A 196 6.32 -4.13 10.35
CA THR A 196 5.68 -3.72 11.61
C THR A 196 5.91 -2.24 11.91
N LEU A 197 7.06 -1.88 12.48
CA LEU A 197 7.32 -0.52 12.96
C LEU A 197 7.51 0.49 11.82
N ASN A 198 8.23 0.12 10.76
CA ASN A 198 8.51 1.03 9.66
C ASN A 198 7.24 1.42 8.89
N PRO A 199 6.35 0.51 8.48
CA PRO A 199 5.09 0.93 7.87
C PRO A 199 4.23 1.76 8.84
N ALA A 200 4.25 1.49 10.15
CA ALA A 200 3.56 2.34 11.13
C ALA A 200 4.12 3.78 11.15
N LYS A 201 5.45 3.94 11.06
CA LYS A 201 6.10 5.26 10.95
C LYS A 201 5.72 5.98 9.66
N LEU A 202 5.73 5.27 8.53
CA LEU A 202 5.35 5.85 7.23
C LEU A 202 3.88 6.29 7.19
N LEU A 203 3.03 5.65 7.99
CA LEU A 203 1.61 5.99 8.16
C LEU A 203 1.36 7.00 9.30
N HIS A 204 2.39 7.43 10.03
CA HIS A 204 2.33 8.29 11.23
C HIS A 204 1.36 7.77 12.29
N ILE A 205 1.43 6.47 12.58
CA ILE A 205 0.65 5.78 13.62
C ILE A 205 1.55 4.90 14.50
N ASP A 206 2.86 5.14 14.49
CA ASP A 206 3.83 4.39 15.28
C ASP A 206 3.82 4.76 16.78
N ASP A 207 3.04 5.75 17.19
CA ASP A 207 2.67 5.95 18.59
C ASP A 207 1.68 4.89 19.09
N ARG A 208 0.87 4.32 18.19
CA ARG A 208 -0.17 3.34 18.49
C ARG A 208 0.20 1.90 18.16
N VAL A 209 0.83 1.65 17.01
CA VAL A 209 1.03 0.26 16.51
C VAL A 209 2.48 -0.02 16.12
N GLY A 210 2.76 -1.22 15.61
CA GLY A 210 4.04 -1.59 15.01
C GLY A 210 5.15 -2.01 15.99
N SER A 211 4.91 -1.99 17.30
CA SER A 211 5.86 -2.56 18.29
C SER A 211 5.17 -2.95 19.58
N LEU A 212 5.73 -3.93 20.32
CA LEU A 212 5.25 -4.29 21.65
C LEU A 212 5.84 -3.37 22.72
N LYS A 213 5.11 -2.31 23.08
CA LYS A 213 5.48 -1.34 24.13
C LYS A 213 4.24 -0.93 24.93
N VAL A 214 4.44 -0.56 26.19
CA VAL A 214 3.37 0.01 27.03
C VAL A 214 2.81 1.28 26.38
N GLY A 215 1.48 1.43 26.37
CA GLY A 215 0.78 2.56 25.78
C GLY A 215 0.35 2.38 24.32
N LYS A 216 0.78 1.29 23.66
CA LYS A 216 0.38 0.92 22.30
C LYS A 216 -0.85 0.01 22.27
N ASP A 217 -1.51 -0.03 21.12
CA ASP A 217 -2.64 -0.91 20.87
C ASP A 217 -2.18 -2.37 20.97
N ALA A 218 -3.00 -3.21 21.60
CA ALA A 218 -2.70 -4.61 21.84
C ALA A 218 -2.94 -5.47 20.59
N ASP A 219 -2.23 -5.12 19.51
CA ASP A 219 -2.24 -5.80 18.22
C ASP A 219 -1.09 -6.81 18.17
N VAL A 220 -1.41 -8.09 18.40
CA VAL A 220 -0.41 -9.13 18.63
C VAL A 220 -0.77 -10.40 17.86
N VAL A 221 0.24 -11.05 17.30
CA VAL A 221 0.10 -12.39 16.73
C VAL A 221 0.91 -13.37 17.57
N LEU A 222 0.24 -14.40 18.06
CA LEU A 222 0.90 -15.56 18.65
C LEU A 222 1.26 -16.53 17.53
N TRP A 223 2.54 -16.84 17.41
CA TRP A 223 3.08 -17.73 16.39
C TRP A 223 3.45 -19.09 16.99
N SER A 224 3.26 -20.16 16.23
CA SER A 224 3.62 -21.54 16.64
C SER A 224 5.14 -21.78 16.72
N GLY A 225 5.95 -20.78 16.38
CA GLY A 225 7.40 -20.85 16.24
C GLY A 225 7.95 -19.51 15.76
N HIS A 226 9.18 -19.52 15.22
CA HIS A 226 9.82 -18.29 14.74
C HIS A 226 9.01 -17.63 13.61
N PRO A 227 8.60 -16.34 13.71
CA PRO A 227 7.66 -15.74 12.76
C PRO A 227 8.14 -15.71 11.30
N MET A 228 9.45 -15.63 11.07
CA MET A 228 10.04 -15.59 9.73
C MET A 228 10.29 -16.98 9.11
N SER A 229 9.92 -18.06 9.80
CA SER A 229 9.99 -19.41 9.24
C SER A 229 8.76 -19.73 8.37
N ILE A 230 8.99 -20.41 7.24
CA ILE A 230 7.92 -20.86 6.34
C ILE A 230 7.02 -21.95 6.96
N TYR A 231 7.50 -22.64 7.99
CA TYR A 231 6.75 -23.69 8.69
C TYR A 231 5.84 -23.14 9.79
N THR A 232 6.07 -21.90 10.20
CA THR A 232 5.37 -21.26 11.30
C THR A 232 3.96 -20.84 10.89
N LYS A 233 3.01 -21.00 11.81
CA LYS A 233 1.61 -20.62 11.63
C LYS A 233 1.21 -19.60 12.70
N ALA A 234 0.36 -18.65 12.32
CA ALA A 234 -0.31 -17.81 13.30
C ALA A 234 -1.30 -18.71 14.07
N GLU A 235 -1.11 -18.82 15.38
CA GLU A 235 -2.00 -19.57 16.26
C GLU A 235 -3.16 -18.69 16.71
N ARG A 236 -2.86 -17.43 17.05
CA ARG A 236 -3.86 -16.44 17.44
C ARG A 236 -3.51 -15.07 16.88
N THR A 237 -4.53 -14.31 16.49
CA THR A 237 -4.40 -12.88 16.15
C THR A 237 -5.31 -12.10 17.08
N ILE A 238 -4.71 -11.13 17.76
CA ILE A 238 -5.34 -10.25 18.72
C ILE A 238 -5.26 -8.84 18.14
N ILE A 239 -6.39 -8.13 18.11
CA ILE A 239 -6.47 -6.73 17.66
C ILE A 239 -7.15 -5.96 18.79
N GLU A 240 -6.51 -4.89 19.25
CA GLU A 240 -6.99 -4.06 20.36
C GLU A 240 -7.35 -4.89 21.63
N GLY A 241 -6.61 -5.98 21.87
CA GLY A 241 -6.83 -6.89 23.01
C GLY A 241 -7.94 -7.93 22.81
N VAL A 242 -8.67 -7.91 21.69
CA VAL A 242 -9.71 -8.88 21.35
C VAL A 242 -9.15 -9.96 20.42
N THR A 243 -9.44 -11.23 20.69
CA THR A 243 -9.02 -12.33 19.79
C THR A 243 -9.94 -12.39 18.57
N TYR A 244 -9.39 -12.09 17.39
CA TYR A 244 -10.11 -12.15 16.11
C TYR A 244 -9.91 -13.46 15.36
N PHE A 245 -8.79 -14.13 15.61
CA PHE A 245 -8.47 -15.40 14.98
C PHE A 245 -7.84 -16.35 16.01
N GLU A 246 -8.28 -17.61 15.97
CA GLU A 246 -7.64 -18.72 16.66
C GLU A 246 -7.64 -19.95 15.75
N LEU A 247 -6.47 -20.59 15.58
CA LEU A 247 -6.27 -21.65 14.61
C LEU A 247 -7.16 -22.89 14.86
N GLN A 248 -7.38 -23.25 16.12
CA GLN A 248 -8.23 -24.42 16.46
C GLN A 248 -9.71 -24.13 16.20
N GLU A 249 -10.15 -22.91 16.52
CA GLU A 249 -11.52 -22.48 16.26
C GLU A 249 -11.80 -22.39 14.76
N ASP A 250 -10.87 -21.85 13.98
CA ASP A 250 -10.97 -21.81 12.51
C ASP A 250 -11.10 -23.22 11.90
N LYS A 251 -10.34 -24.21 12.40
CA LYS A 251 -10.51 -25.62 11.97
C LYS A 251 -11.91 -26.14 12.24
N ARG A 252 -12.44 -25.92 13.45
CA ARG A 252 -13.79 -26.34 13.85
C ARG A 252 -14.87 -25.67 12.98
N LEU A 253 -14.72 -24.38 12.71
CA LEU A 253 -15.63 -23.61 11.86
C LEU A 253 -15.61 -24.14 10.42
N ARG A 254 -14.43 -24.44 9.86
CA ARG A 254 -14.31 -25.00 8.51
C ARG A 254 -14.99 -26.37 8.38
N GLU A 255 -14.83 -27.23 9.37
CA GLU A 255 -15.53 -28.52 9.42
C GLU A 255 -17.05 -28.35 9.47
N THR A 256 -17.52 -27.41 10.30
CA THR A 256 -18.94 -27.06 10.41
C THR A 256 -19.48 -26.53 9.08
N ILE A 257 -18.79 -25.56 8.46
CA ILE A 257 -19.15 -25.01 7.15
C ILE A 257 -19.20 -26.11 6.08
N LYS A 258 -18.23 -27.03 6.08
CA LYS A 258 -18.21 -28.15 5.13
C LYS A 258 -19.44 -29.05 5.32
N ARG A 259 -19.77 -29.39 6.56
CA ARG A 259 -20.95 -30.21 6.90
C ARG A 259 -22.24 -29.51 6.49
N ASP A 260 -22.39 -28.23 6.83
CA ASP A 260 -23.58 -27.45 6.54
C ASP A 260 -23.76 -27.26 5.04
N LYS A 261 -22.66 -27.00 4.30
CA LYS A 261 -22.67 -26.97 2.85
C LYS A 261 -23.14 -28.29 2.25
N SER A 262 -22.62 -29.43 2.72
CA SER A 262 -23.06 -30.75 2.28
C SER A 262 -24.55 -31.00 2.56
N LYS A 263 -25.03 -30.60 3.74
CA LYS A 263 -26.44 -30.72 4.12
C LYS A 263 -27.35 -29.87 3.23
N LEU A 264 -26.98 -28.61 3.00
CA LEU A 264 -27.72 -27.70 2.11
C LEU A 264 -27.77 -28.24 0.67
N ILE A 265 -26.65 -28.78 0.16
CA ILE A 265 -26.61 -29.41 -1.16
C ILE A 265 -27.57 -30.61 -1.22
N ALA A 266 -27.56 -31.47 -0.20
CA ALA A 266 -28.46 -32.63 -0.15
C ALA A 266 -29.94 -32.21 -0.13
N MET A 267 -30.30 -31.21 0.70
CA MET A 267 -31.66 -30.66 0.75
C MET A 267 -32.08 -30.05 -0.59
N MET A 268 -31.19 -29.30 -1.24
CA MET A 268 -31.46 -28.72 -2.57
C MET A 268 -31.68 -29.80 -3.64
N LEU A 269 -30.94 -30.91 -3.58
CA LEU A 269 -31.13 -32.05 -4.48
C LEU A 269 -32.46 -32.77 -4.23
N GLU A 270 -32.83 -32.95 -2.97
CA GLU A 270 -34.10 -33.57 -2.60
C GLU A 270 -35.31 -32.74 -3.08
N GLU A 271 -35.30 -31.43 -2.83
CA GLU A 271 -36.37 -30.53 -3.29
C GLU A 271 -36.43 -30.45 -4.82
N LYS A 272 -35.29 -30.47 -5.50
CA LYS A 272 -35.24 -30.59 -6.97
C LYS A 272 -35.93 -31.88 -7.44
N ASN A 273 -35.65 -33.01 -6.79
CA ASN A 273 -36.27 -34.30 -7.14
C ASN A 273 -37.78 -34.32 -6.87
N LYS A 274 -38.28 -33.52 -5.92
CA LYS A 274 -39.72 -33.30 -5.68
C LYS A 274 -40.40 -32.38 -6.71
N GLY A 275 -39.67 -31.90 -7.72
CA GLY A 275 -40.22 -31.05 -8.80
C GLY A 275 -40.32 -29.56 -8.47
N MET A 276 -39.69 -29.10 -7.38
CA MET A 276 -39.67 -27.69 -7.01
C MET A 276 -38.86 -26.86 -8.02
N LYS A 277 -39.23 -25.57 -8.18
CA LYS A 277 -38.51 -24.64 -9.06
C LYS A 277 -37.07 -24.43 -8.55
N THR A 278 -36.07 -24.69 -9.39
CA THR A 278 -34.65 -24.44 -9.10
C THR A 278 -34.14 -23.19 -9.78
N GLN A 279 -33.12 -22.55 -9.22
CA GLN A 279 -32.37 -21.47 -9.86
C GLN A 279 -30.95 -21.97 -10.24
N PRO A 280 -30.40 -21.57 -11.40
CA PRO A 280 -29.00 -21.85 -11.73
C PRO A 280 -28.06 -21.20 -10.70
N VAL A 281 -26.90 -21.85 -10.47
CA VAL A 281 -25.87 -21.34 -9.57
C VAL A 281 -25.38 -19.98 -10.07
N LYS A 282 -25.69 -18.90 -9.33
CA LYS A 282 -25.05 -17.61 -9.52
C LYS A 282 -23.72 -17.61 -8.79
N LYS A 283 -22.60 -17.81 -9.51
CA LYS A 283 -21.29 -17.52 -8.93
C LYS A 283 -21.22 -16.02 -8.62
N ARG A 284 -21.01 -15.69 -7.35
CA ARG A 284 -20.49 -14.37 -6.97
C ARG A 284 -18.98 -14.46 -7.11
N ASP A 285 -18.47 -14.23 -8.30
CA ASP A 285 -17.05 -13.94 -8.45
C ASP A 285 -16.83 -12.56 -7.83
N LYS A 286 -16.09 -12.51 -6.71
CA LYS A 286 -15.58 -11.23 -6.21
C LYS A 286 -14.59 -10.74 -7.24
N GLN A 287 -15.02 -9.79 -8.08
CA GLN A 287 -14.14 -9.13 -9.01
C GLN A 287 -13.13 -8.34 -8.17
N HIS A 288 -11.87 -8.78 -8.18
CA HIS A 288 -10.79 -8.00 -7.62
C HIS A 288 -10.56 -6.83 -8.58
N LEU A 289 -10.92 -5.63 -8.14
CA LEU A 289 -10.62 -4.40 -8.88
C LEU A 289 -9.14 -4.09 -8.65
N HIS A 290 -8.37 -4.12 -9.73
CA HIS A 290 -6.97 -3.72 -9.76
C HIS A 290 -6.86 -2.31 -10.35
N CYS A 291 -5.68 -1.68 -10.26
CA CYS A 291 -5.45 -0.35 -10.84
C CYS A 291 -5.77 -0.27 -12.34
N ASP A 292 -5.75 -1.40 -13.06
CA ASP A 292 -6.07 -1.50 -14.48
C ASP A 292 -7.52 -1.96 -14.76
N SER A 293 -8.34 -2.16 -13.72
CA SER A 293 -9.75 -2.51 -13.90
C SER A 293 -10.52 -1.30 -14.41
N MET A 294 -10.87 -1.32 -15.70
CA MET A 294 -11.83 -0.35 -16.26
C MET A 294 -13.19 -0.59 -15.64
N ASP A 295 -13.84 0.49 -15.18
CA ASP A 295 -15.21 0.45 -14.66
C ASP A 295 -16.12 -0.22 -15.70
N PHE A 296 -16.51 -1.47 -15.45
CA PHE A 296 -17.62 -2.09 -16.16
C PHE A 296 -18.92 -1.54 -15.55
N ASN A 297 -19.22 -0.28 -15.83
CA ASN A 297 -20.57 0.23 -15.74
C ASN A 297 -21.37 -0.41 -16.89
N ASN A 298 -22.07 -1.50 -16.58
CA ASN A 298 -23.26 -1.91 -17.32
C ASN A 298 -24.49 -1.22 -16.71
#